data_AF-A0AA95K7W9-F1
#
_entry.id   AF-A0AA95K7W9-F1
#
_cell.length_a   1.000
_cell.length_b   1.000
_cell.length_c   1.000
_cell.angle_alpha   90.00
_cell.angle_beta   90.00
_cell.angle_gamma   90.00
#
_symmetry.space_group_name_H-M   'P 1'
#
loop_
_entity.id
_entity.type
_entity.pdbx_description
1 polymer ?
#
loop_
_entity_poly.entity_id
_entity_poly.type
_entity_poly.pdbx_seq_one_letter_code
_entity_poly.pdbx_strand_id
1 'polypeptide(L)'
;MFSISEAKQRGLVGETLSGYLAAVVKDNAEVNSLVKSINQAREQKYAEIAQSKQLKTEQVAKIAGEKLIDGAKKGEYVLGINGRWTQK
;
A
#
# COMPACT_ATOMS: atom_id res chain seq x y z
N MET A 1 -1.22 13.62 -12.68
CA MET A 1 -1.34 13.05 -11.32
C MET A 1 -2.25 11.84 -11.39
N PHE A 2 -1.71 10.63 -11.24
CA PHE A 2 -2.49 9.39 -11.22
C PHE A 2 -3.37 9.31 -9.97
N SER A 3 -4.54 8.70 -10.10
CA SER A 3 -5.24 8.16 -8.93
C SER A 3 -4.54 6.90 -8.43
N ILE A 4 -4.71 6.54 -7.16
CA ILE A 4 -4.19 5.26 -6.62
C ILE A 4 -4.70 4.06 -7.43
N SER A 5 -5.97 4.07 -7.83
CA SER A 5 -6.57 2.99 -8.62
C SER A 5 -5.94 2.86 -10.01
N GLU A 6 -5.67 3.99 -10.67
CA GLU A 6 -5.02 3.98 -11.98
C GLU A 6 -3.57 3.49 -11.87
N ALA A 7 -2.83 3.97 -10.86
CA ALA A 7 -1.45 3.54 -10.65
C ALA A 7 -1.33 2.03 -10.38
N LYS A 8 -2.28 1.45 -9.63
CA LYS A 8 -2.34 0.00 -9.38
C LYS A 8 -2.64 -0.80 -10.64
N GLN A 9 -3.65 -0.39 -11.40
CA GLN A 9 -4.04 -1.07 -12.65
C GLN A 9 -2.92 -1.03 -13.70
N ARG A 10 -2.15 0.06 -13.72
CA ARG A 10 -0.99 0.21 -14.62
C ARG A 10 0.28 -0.49 -14.11
N GLY A 11 0.21 -1.15 -12.95
CA GLY A 11 1.35 -1.83 -12.34
C GLY A 11 2.49 -0.91 -11.91
N LEU A 12 2.19 0.37 -11.64
CA LEU A 12 3.18 1.35 -11.19
C LEU A 12 3.47 1.23 -9.69
N VAL A 13 2.47 0.77 -8.94
CA VAL A 13 2.47 0.61 -7.49
C VAL A 13 1.83 -0.71 -7.09
N GLY A 14 2.15 -1.19 -5.90
CA GLY A 14 1.55 -2.39 -5.33
C GLY A 14 1.43 -2.34 -3.81
N GLU A 15 0.58 -3.22 -3.28
CA GLU A 15 0.31 -3.34 -1.85
C GLU A 15 1.39 -4.17 -1.16
N THR A 16 1.64 -3.86 0.11
CA THR A 16 2.63 -4.56 0.94
C THR A 16 1.99 -5.08 2.23
N LEU A 17 2.58 -6.11 2.83
CA LEU A 17 2.12 -6.65 4.12
C LEU A 17 2.30 -5.67 5.29
N SER A 18 3.08 -4.60 5.13
CA SER A 18 3.18 -3.55 6.14
C SER A 18 1.98 -2.60 6.13
N GLY A 19 1.06 -2.70 5.16
CA GLY A 19 -0.10 -1.81 5.03
C GLY A 19 0.14 -0.60 4.14
N TYR A 20 1.35 -0.42 3.62
CA TYR A 20 1.70 0.74 2.81
C TYR A 20 1.84 0.38 1.33
N LEU A 21 1.75 1.39 0.48
CA LEU A 21 1.96 1.29 -0.94
C LEU A 21 3.48 1.36 -1.23
N ALA A 22 3.96 0.60 -2.20
CA ALA A 22 5.32 0.71 -2.71
C ALA A 22 5.33 0.82 -4.24
N ALA A 23 6.34 1.50 -4.78
CA ALA A 23 6.54 1.60 -6.22
C ALA A 23 7.03 0.25 -6.78
N VAL A 24 6.41 -0.19 -7.87
CA VAL A 24 6.85 -1.38 -8.64
C VAL A 24 7.90 -0.98 -9.67
N VAL A 25 7.74 0.21 -10.24
CA VAL A 25 8.69 0.81 -11.20
C VAL A 25 9.76 1.62 -10.48
N LYS A 26 10.96 1.65 -11.05
CA LYS A 26 12.07 2.49 -10.56
C LYS A 26 12.03 3.87 -11.21
N ASP A 27 12.64 4.85 -10.55
CA ASP A 27 12.96 6.18 -11.09
C ASP A 27 11.78 6.97 -11.67
N ASN A 28 10.59 6.83 -11.07
CA ASN A 28 9.40 7.58 -11.48
C ASN A 28 8.97 8.56 -10.38
N ALA A 29 9.26 9.86 -10.59
CA ALA A 29 8.99 10.91 -9.62
C ALA A 29 7.49 11.11 -9.31
N GLU A 30 6.62 10.93 -10.31
CA GLU A 30 5.18 11.05 -10.12
C GLU A 30 4.64 9.90 -9.26
N VAL A 31 5.11 8.68 -9.52
CA VAL A 31 4.78 7.49 -8.71
C VAL A 31 5.29 7.65 -7.28
N ASN A 32 6.52 8.14 -7.10
CA ASN A 32 7.08 8.37 -5.77
C ASN A 32 6.28 9.40 -4.97
N SER A 33 5.83 10.47 -5.64
CA SER A 33 5.00 11.51 -5.02
C SER A 33 3.63 10.96 -4.61
N LEU A 34 3.01 10.13 -5.47
CA LEU A 34 1.76 9.43 -5.16
C LEU A 34 1.93 8.50 -3.96
N VAL A 35 2.95 7.64 -3.97
CA VAL A 35 3.25 6.71 -2.87
C VAL A 35 3.40 7.45 -1.55
N LYS A 36 4.17 8.56 -1.53
CA LYS A 36 4.35 9.38 -0.33
C LYS A 36 3.03 9.96 0.18
N SER A 37 2.21 10.55 -0.70
CA SER A 37 0.93 11.15 -0.35
C SER A 37 -0.05 10.13 0.22
N ILE A 38 -0.18 8.97 -0.43
CA ILE A 38 -1.07 7.88 0.02
C ILE A 38 -0.60 7.31 1.36
N ASN A 39 0.70 7.06 1.52
CA ASN A 39 1.24 6.48 2.75
C ASN A 39 1.11 7.43 3.93
N GLN A 40 1.24 8.74 3.72
CA GLN A 40 0.98 9.74 4.76
C GLN A 40 -0.50 9.73 5.21
N ALA A 41 -1.44 9.65 4.27
CA ALA A 41 -2.86 9.56 4.59
C ALA A 41 -3.20 8.24 5.32
N ARG A 42 -2.59 7.12 4.90
CA ARG A 42 -2.74 5.82 5.57
C ARG A 42 -2.18 5.85 6.99
N GLU A 43 -1.00 6.41 7.20
CA GLU A 43 -0.37 6.54 8.52
C GLU A 43 -1.29 7.27 9.50
N GLN A 44 -1.82 8.42 9.09
CA GLN A 44 -2.77 9.20 9.89
C GLN A 44 -4.00 8.35 10.23
N LYS A 45 -4.57 7.66 9.23
CA LYS A 45 -5.76 6.85 9.46
C LYS A 45 -5.50 5.65 10.37
N TYR A 46 -4.35 5.00 10.22
CA TYR A 46 -3.96 3.88 11.06
C TYR A 46 -3.72 4.34 12.50
N ALA A 47 -3.12 5.51 12.71
CA ALA A 47 -2.91 6.08 14.03
C ALA A 47 -4.23 6.40 14.74
N GLU A 48 -5.22 6.98 14.04
CA GLU A 48 -6.57 7.22 14.58
C GLU A 48 -7.24 5.92 15.05
N ILE A 49 -7.19 4.89 14.21
CA ILE A 49 -7.78 3.58 14.53
C ILE A 49 -7.03 2.95 15.70
N ALA A 50 -5.70 3.01 15.69
CA ALA A 50 -4.84 2.46 16.72
C ALA A 50 -5.15 3.09 18.09
N GLN A 51 -5.30 4.41 18.14
CA GLN A 51 -5.71 5.11 19.36
C GLN A 51 -7.07 4.64 19.88
N SER A 52 -8.07 4.54 19.00
CA SER A 52 -9.42 4.10 19.41
C SER A 52 -9.48 2.66 19.90
N LYS A 53 -8.56 1.81 19.43
CA LYS A 53 -8.51 0.37 19.75
C LYS A 53 -7.41 -0.03 20.73
N GLN A 54 -6.67 0.94 21.26
CA GLN A 54 -5.50 0.71 22.13
C GLN A 54 -4.47 -0.24 21.49
N LEU A 55 -4.28 -0.11 20.17
CA LEU A 55 -3.29 -0.85 19.40
C LEU A 55 -2.11 0.05 19.03
N LYS A 56 -1.02 -0.54 18.55
CA LYS A 56 0.04 0.22 17.86
C LYS A 56 -0.36 0.47 16.41
N THR A 57 0.03 1.62 15.85
CA THR A 57 -0.21 1.97 14.43
C THR A 57 0.26 0.86 13.49
N GLU A 58 1.45 0.29 13.74
CA GLU A 58 2.00 -0.81 12.94
C GLU A 58 1.10 -2.06 12.94
N GLN A 59 0.43 -2.37 14.04
CA GLN A 59 -0.49 -3.52 14.11
C GLN A 59 -1.72 -3.28 13.22
N VAL A 60 -2.26 -2.06 13.26
CA VAL A 60 -3.38 -1.66 12.38
C VAL A 60 -2.94 -1.70 10.92
N ALA A 61 -1.75 -1.19 10.62
CA ALA A 61 -1.19 -1.17 9.27
C ALA A 61 -1.02 -2.60 8.72
N LYS A 62 -0.50 -3.55 9.51
CA LYS A 62 -0.39 -4.96 9.12
C LYS A 62 -1.74 -5.59 8.80
N ILE A 63 -2.75 -5.40 9.66
CA ILE A 63 -4.12 -5.89 9.42
C ILE A 63 -4.69 -5.28 8.14
N ALA A 64 -4.43 -3.99 7.90
CA ALA A 64 -4.86 -3.33 6.67
C ALA A 64 -4.11 -3.91 5.45
N GLY A 65 -2.82 -4.17 5.56
CA GLY A 65 -1.99 -4.77 4.52
C GLY A 65 -2.49 -6.15 4.09
N GLU A 66 -2.82 -7.02 5.05
CA GLU A 66 -3.43 -8.32 4.79
C GLU A 66 -4.73 -8.18 4.00
N LYS A 67 -5.64 -7.28 4.42
CA LYS A 67 -6.91 -7.03 3.73
C LYS A 67 -6.72 -6.43 2.34
N LEU A 68 -5.75 -5.53 2.17
CA LEU A 68 -5.45 -4.89 0.90
C LEU A 68 -4.85 -5.88 -0.09
N ILE A 69 -4.02 -6.81 0.37
CA ILE A 69 -3.47 -7.89 -0.44
C ILE A 69 -4.54 -8.92 -0.80
N ASP A 70 -5.46 -9.24 0.10
CA ASP A 70 -6.58 -10.15 -0.18
C ASP A 70 -7.56 -9.53 -1.19
N GLY A 71 -7.85 -8.23 -1.04
CA GLY A 71 -8.73 -7.46 -1.92
C GLY A 71 -8.07 -6.93 -3.20
N ALA A 72 -6.79 -7.23 -3.45
CA ALA A 72 -6.09 -6.79 -4.65
C ALA A 72 -6.70 -7.49 -5.89
N LYS A 73 -6.99 -6.69 -6.92
CA LYS A 73 -7.68 -7.19 -8.13
C LYS A 73 -6.72 -7.90 -9.07
N LYS A 74 -7.27 -8.75 -9.94
CA LYS A 74 -6.50 -9.38 -11.03
C LYS A 74 -5.71 -8.33 -11.81
N GLY A 75 -4.41 -8.56 -11.97
CA GLY A 75 -3.49 -7.64 -12.63
C GLY A 75 -2.82 -6.61 -11.72
N GLU A 76 -3.28 -6.42 -10.48
CA GLU A 76 -2.61 -5.58 -9.49
C GLU A 76 -1.44 -6.33 -8.81
N TYR A 77 -0.49 -5.56 -8.30
CA TYR A 77 0.74 -6.10 -7.70
C TYR A 77 0.68 -6.11 -6.17
N VAL A 78 1.22 -7.18 -5.59
CA VAL A 78 1.45 -7.33 -4.14
C VAL A 78 2.89 -7.76 -3.87
N LEU A 79 3.52 -7.21 -2.83
CA LEU A 79 4.87 -7.58 -2.42
C LEU A 79 4.81 -8.80 -1.50
N GLY A 80 5.34 -9.93 -1.97
CA GLY A 80 5.42 -11.15 -1.18
C GLY A 80 6.43 -11.03 -0.04
N ILE A 81 6.32 -11.90 0.97
CA ILE A 81 7.27 -12.02 2.08
C ILE A 81 8.71 -12.31 1.63
N ASN A 82 8.86 -12.88 0.43
CA ASN A 82 10.14 -13.13 -0.23
C ASN A 82 10.77 -11.87 -0.86
N GLY A 83 10.14 -10.70 -0.68
CA GLY A 83 10.58 -9.42 -1.26
C GLY A 83 10.35 -9.32 -2.77
N ARG A 84 9.53 -10.20 -3.36
CA ARG A 84 9.24 -10.21 -4.80
C ARG A 84 7.81 -9.77 -5.08
N TRP A 85 7.65 -8.98 -6.13
CA TRP A 85 6.36 -8.61 -6.66
C TRP A 85 5.66 -9.82 -7.26
N THR A 86 4.40 -10.02 -6.86
CA THR A 86 3.49 -11.00 -7.45
C THR A 86 2.29 -10.25 -8.01
N GLN A 87 1.93 -10.55 -9.25
CA GLN A 87 0.70 -10.05 -9.85
C GLN A 87 -0.44 -11.00 -9.49
N LYS A 88 -1.55 -10.45 -9.00
CA LYS A 88 -2.76 -11.19 -8.63
C LYS A 88 -3.54 -11.69 -9.84
#